data_AF-A0A6A6PRY0-F1
#
_entry.id   AF-A0A6A6PRY0-F1
#
_cell.length_a   1.000
_cell.length_b   1.000
_cell.length_c   1.000
_cell.angle_alpha   90.00
_cell.angle_beta   90.00
_cell.angle_gamma   90.00
#
_symmetry.space_group_name_H-M   'P 1'
#
loop_
_entity.id
_entity.type
_entity.pdbx_description
1 polymer ?
#
loop_
_entity_poly.entity_id
_entity_poly.type
_entity_poly.pdbx_seq_one_letter_code
_entity_poly.pdbx_strand_id
1 'polypeptide(L)'
;RIKNRRQRYLDLHPEYFKESSLELADPLLYDRLIRRFQTAAERESEGRLRGYSGILEANLVRSEAKLEALDHPDPNNPLIYRWSKWEEIMGLRFLRGDDADFDYATVDENDEYDHRDDED
;
A
#
# COMPACT_ATOMS: atom_id res chain seq x y z
N ARG A 1 -0.08 -30.57 17.22
CA ARG A 1 -1.19 -31.41 16.68
C ARG A 1 -2.40 -30.60 16.17
N ILE A 2 -2.76 -29.45 16.77
CA ILE A 2 -3.89 -28.59 16.34
C ILE A 2 -3.73 -28.04 14.91
N LYS A 3 -2.50 -27.68 14.50
CA LYS A 3 -2.19 -27.14 13.16
C LYS A 3 -2.62 -28.09 12.01
N ASN A 4 -2.43 -29.40 12.17
CA ASN A 4 -2.83 -30.39 11.15
C ASN A 4 -4.35 -30.50 10.97
N ARG A 5 -5.15 -30.23 12.02
CA ARG A 5 -6.62 -30.26 11.92
C ARG A 5 -7.17 -29.00 11.24
N ARG A 6 -6.60 -27.84 11.56
CA ARG A 6 -6.97 -26.56 10.94
C ARG A 6 -6.57 -26.51 9.46
N GLN A 7 -5.39 -27.01 9.13
CA GLN A 7 -4.97 -27.15 7.74
C GLN A 7 -5.95 -28.03 6.95
N ARG A 8 -6.25 -29.22 7.48
CA ARG A 8 -7.22 -30.14 6.85
C ARG A 8 -8.61 -29.52 6.71
N TYR A 9 -9.04 -28.67 7.63
CA TYR A 9 -10.29 -27.92 7.49
C TYR A 9 -10.22 -26.95 6.31
N LEU A 10 -9.16 -26.15 6.20
CA LEU A 10 -9.00 -25.22 5.06
C LEU A 10 -8.92 -25.95 3.71
N ASP A 11 -8.29 -27.12 3.68
CA ASP A 11 -8.21 -27.95 2.46
C ASP A 11 -9.59 -28.45 2.03
N LEU A 12 -10.49 -28.71 2.99
CA LEU A 12 -11.86 -29.19 2.76
C LEU A 12 -12.87 -28.05 2.57
N HIS A 13 -12.54 -26.84 2.99
CA HIS A 13 -13.43 -25.68 3.03
C HIS A 13 -12.85 -24.47 2.28
N PRO A 14 -12.67 -24.56 0.94
CA PRO A 14 -12.18 -23.44 0.14
C PRO A 14 -13.11 -22.22 0.18
N GLU A 15 -14.38 -22.40 0.54
CA GLU A 15 -15.35 -21.32 0.77
C GLU A 15 -14.94 -20.34 1.86
N TYR A 16 -14.08 -20.75 2.81
CA TYR A 16 -13.56 -19.89 3.86
C TYR A 16 -12.91 -18.62 3.27
N PHE A 17 -12.12 -18.76 2.21
CA PHE A 17 -11.43 -17.63 1.56
C PHE A 17 -12.35 -16.69 0.78
N LYS A 18 -13.64 -17.05 0.61
CA LYS A 18 -14.64 -16.21 -0.05
C LYS A 18 -15.47 -15.39 0.94
N GLU A 19 -15.24 -15.57 2.24
CA GLU A 19 -16.02 -14.90 3.26
C GLU A 19 -15.67 -13.41 3.32
N SER A 20 -16.69 -12.56 3.26
CA SER A 20 -16.53 -11.09 3.31
C SER A 20 -15.92 -10.60 4.62
N SER A 21 -15.98 -11.38 5.69
CA SER A 21 -15.43 -11.04 7.00
C SER A 21 -13.90 -11.01 7.01
N LEU A 22 -13.23 -11.74 6.11
CA LEU A 22 -11.78 -11.76 6.00
C LEU A 22 -11.19 -10.43 5.54
N GLU A 23 -11.96 -9.62 4.80
CA GLU A 23 -11.57 -8.26 4.45
C GLU A 23 -11.43 -7.38 5.69
N LEU A 24 -12.29 -7.56 6.68
CA LEU A 24 -12.25 -6.76 7.91
C LEU A 24 -11.14 -7.22 8.86
N ALA A 25 -10.68 -8.48 8.73
CA ALA A 25 -9.63 -9.04 9.57
C ALA A 25 -8.23 -8.49 9.22
N ASP A 26 -7.93 -8.29 7.94
CA ASP A 26 -6.74 -7.56 7.48
C ASP A 26 -7.09 -6.73 6.21
N PRO A 27 -7.54 -5.48 6.41
CA PRO A 27 -8.05 -4.65 5.34
C PRO A 27 -6.98 -4.28 4.30
N LEU A 28 -5.71 -4.15 4.71
CA LEU A 28 -4.62 -3.76 3.83
C LEU A 28 -4.12 -4.93 2.97
N LEU A 29 -4.05 -6.12 3.56
CA LEU A 29 -3.73 -7.35 2.84
C LEU A 29 -4.81 -7.65 1.79
N TYR A 30 -6.09 -7.54 2.17
CA TYR A 30 -7.21 -7.75 1.27
C TYR A 30 -7.23 -6.75 0.11
N ASP A 31 -7.04 -5.45 0.41
CA ASP A 31 -7.01 -4.39 -0.61
C ASP A 31 -5.97 -4.68 -1.69
N ARG A 32 -4.78 -5.14 -1.29
CA ARG A 32 -3.66 -5.34 -2.19
C ARG A 32 -3.69 -6.65 -2.96
N LEU A 33 -4.12 -7.74 -2.32
CA LEU A 33 -4.10 -9.08 -2.94
C LEU A 33 -5.38 -9.42 -3.68
N ILE A 34 -6.52 -8.85 -3.28
CA ILE A 34 -7.82 -9.18 -3.86
C ILE A 34 -8.36 -7.96 -4.59
N ARG A 35 -8.64 -6.86 -3.88
CA ARG A 35 -9.37 -5.71 -4.45
C ARG A 35 -8.62 -5.01 -5.59
N ARG A 36 -7.28 -4.93 -5.52
CA ARG A 36 -6.42 -4.37 -6.58
C ARG A 36 -6.54 -5.09 -7.91
N PHE A 37 -6.74 -6.41 -7.89
CA PHE A 37 -6.83 -7.25 -9.10
C PHE A 37 -8.27 -7.50 -9.53
N GLN A 38 -9.24 -7.20 -8.67
CA GLN A 38 -10.65 -7.28 -8.98
C GLN A 38 -11.02 -6.30 -10.10
N THR A 39 -11.80 -6.76 -11.08
CA THR A 39 -12.31 -5.93 -12.18
C THR A 39 -13.38 -4.96 -11.71
N ALA A 40 -13.67 -3.94 -12.52
CA ALA A 40 -14.74 -3.00 -12.22
C ALA A 40 -16.11 -3.70 -12.10
N ALA A 41 -16.39 -4.69 -12.96
CA ALA A 41 -17.63 -5.46 -12.95
C ALA A 41 -17.80 -6.31 -11.68
N GLU A 42 -16.72 -6.93 -11.21
CA GLU A 42 -16.71 -7.72 -9.97
C GLU A 42 -16.87 -6.83 -8.72
N ARG A 43 -16.25 -5.65 -8.70
CA ARG A 43 -16.44 -4.68 -7.61
C ARG A 43 -17.88 -4.18 -7.56
N GLU A 44 -18.47 -3.92 -8.71
CA GLU A 44 -19.85 -3.45 -8.80
C GLU A 44 -20.83 -4.56 -8.37
N SER A 45 -20.61 -5.81 -8.79
CA SER A 45 -21.45 -6.93 -8.37
C SER A 45 -21.36 -7.20 -6.88
N GLU A 46 -20.16 -7.15 -6.32
CA GLU A 46 -19.93 -7.26 -4.87
C GLU A 46 -20.55 -6.08 -4.11
N GLY A 47 -20.39 -4.86 -4.63
CA GLY A 47 -21.01 -3.67 -4.06
C GLY A 47 -22.54 -3.77 -4.03
N ARG A 48 -23.16 -4.30 -5.09
CA ARG A 48 -24.60 -4.57 -5.12
C ARG A 48 -25.04 -5.61 -4.10
N LEU A 49 -24.23 -6.66 -3.89
CA LEU A 49 -24.53 -7.71 -2.90
C LEU A 49 -24.42 -7.19 -1.46
N ARG A 50 -23.40 -6.37 -1.17
CA ARG A 50 -23.16 -5.82 0.18
C ARG A 50 -24.06 -4.64 0.52
N GLY A 51 -24.60 -3.97 -0.51
CA GLY A 51 -25.38 -2.75 -0.36
C GLY A 51 -24.52 -1.57 0.10
N TYR A 52 -25.14 -0.39 0.17
CA TYR A 52 -24.44 0.86 0.46
C TYR A 52 -23.74 0.86 1.83
N SER A 53 -24.39 0.33 2.87
CA SER A 53 -23.83 0.30 4.22
C SER A 53 -22.56 -0.54 4.31
N GLY A 54 -22.54 -1.72 3.70
CA GLY A 54 -21.36 -2.59 3.72
C GLY A 54 -20.19 -2.05 2.90
N ILE A 55 -20.48 -1.34 1.80
CA ILE A 55 -19.43 -0.61 1.05
C ILE A 55 -18.81 0.48 1.93
N LEU A 56 -19.64 1.26 2.63
CA LEU A 56 -19.18 2.35 3.47
C LEU A 56 -18.31 1.84 4.63
N GLU A 57 -18.75 0.78 5.31
CA GLU A 57 -17.99 0.13 6.39
C GLU A 57 -16.63 -0.36 5.90
N ALA A 58 -16.59 -1.11 4.79
CA ALA A 58 -15.34 -1.60 4.23
C ALA A 58 -14.39 -0.46 3.81
N ASN A 59 -14.93 0.63 3.26
CA ASN A 59 -14.14 1.82 2.92
C ASN A 59 -13.57 2.49 4.18
N LEU A 60 -14.38 2.66 5.22
CA LEU A 60 -13.98 3.28 6.48
C LEU A 60 -12.86 2.47 7.14
N VAL A 61 -13.08 1.17 7.34
CA VAL A 61 -12.10 0.27 7.97
C VAL A 61 -10.78 0.25 7.20
N ARG A 62 -10.79 0.21 5.86
CA ARG A 62 -9.56 0.32 5.06
C ARG A 62 -8.87 1.67 5.22
N SER A 63 -9.63 2.76 5.29
CA SER A 63 -9.06 4.10 5.47
C SER A 63 -8.40 4.26 6.85
N GLU A 64 -9.04 3.76 7.90
CA GLU A 64 -8.51 3.77 9.26
C GLU A 64 -7.24 2.92 9.36
N ALA A 65 -7.27 1.68 8.85
CA ALA A 65 -6.10 0.81 8.82
C ALA A 65 -4.93 1.43 8.04
N LYS A 66 -5.21 2.17 6.96
CA LYS A 66 -4.18 2.87 6.18
C LYS A 66 -3.57 4.03 6.97
N LEU A 67 -4.37 4.80 7.70
CA LEU A 67 -3.87 5.88 8.56
C LEU A 67 -3.02 5.33 9.70
N GLU A 68 -3.49 4.26 10.35
CA GLU A 68 -2.74 3.58 11.41
C GLU A 68 -1.40 3.03 10.90
N ALA A 69 -1.37 2.42 9.71
CA ALA A 69 -0.12 1.93 9.12
C ALA A 69 0.87 3.04 8.72
N LEU A 70 0.39 4.27 8.51
CA LEU A 70 1.25 5.44 8.28
C LEU A 70 1.84 5.96 9.61
N ASP A 71 1.04 6.00 10.67
CA ASP A 71 1.47 6.43 12.01
C ASP A 71 2.38 5.40 12.69
N HIS A 72 2.16 4.11 12.39
CA HIS A 72 2.90 2.97 12.94
C HIS A 72 3.46 2.09 11.81
N PRO A 73 4.50 2.56 11.09
CA PRO A 73 5.05 1.80 9.98
C PRO A 73 5.77 0.56 10.50
N ASP A 74 5.20 -0.62 10.23
CA ASP A 74 5.85 -1.90 10.53
C ASP A 74 7.00 -2.14 9.53
N PRO A 75 8.27 -2.21 9.98
CA PRO A 75 9.42 -2.45 9.11
C PRO A 75 9.41 -3.85 8.47
N ASN A 76 8.63 -4.79 8.99
CA ASN A 76 8.48 -6.14 8.44
C ASN A 76 7.25 -6.31 7.56
N ASN A 77 6.41 -5.28 7.38
CA ASN A 77 5.23 -5.40 6.55
C ASN A 77 5.62 -5.38 5.06
N PRO A 78 5.51 -6.51 4.33
CA PRO A 78 5.96 -6.62 2.94
C PRO A 78 5.08 -5.80 1.97
N LEU A 79 4.02 -5.17 2.50
CA LEU A 79 3.00 -4.46 1.75
C LEU A 79 3.12 -2.94 1.92
N ILE A 80 4.08 -2.42 2.68
CA ILE A 80 4.34 -0.99 2.74
C ILE A 80 5.36 -0.63 1.65
N TYR A 81 4.89 -0.20 0.47
CA TYR A 81 5.68 0.75 -0.33
C TYR A 81 5.53 2.09 0.38
N ARG A 82 6.39 2.37 1.35
CA ARG A 82 6.34 3.63 2.08
C ARG A 82 6.66 4.73 1.09
N TRP A 83 5.89 5.81 1.09
CA TRP A 83 6.19 7.01 0.32
C TRP A 83 7.64 7.47 0.56
N SER A 84 8.19 7.26 1.75
CA SER A 84 9.61 7.53 2.01
C SER A 84 10.59 6.70 1.15
N LYS A 85 10.24 5.47 0.77
CA LYS A 85 11.07 4.66 -0.13
C LYS A 85 10.93 5.14 -1.58
N TRP A 86 9.77 5.69 -1.92
CA TRP A 86 9.58 6.40 -3.17
C TRP A 86 10.42 7.69 -3.21
N GLU A 87 10.38 8.51 -2.16
CA GLU A 87 11.22 9.71 -2.02
C GLU A 87 12.70 9.36 -2.03
N GLU A 88 13.14 8.31 -1.34
CA GLU A 88 14.53 7.83 -1.37
C GLU A 88 14.96 7.44 -2.79
N ILE A 89 14.17 6.60 -3.47
CA ILE A 89 14.51 6.13 -4.82
C ILE A 89 14.48 7.28 -5.83
N MET A 90 13.46 8.15 -5.78
CA MET A 90 13.34 9.28 -6.69
C MET A 90 14.38 10.36 -6.39
N GLY A 91 14.69 10.62 -5.12
CA GLY A 91 15.77 11.51 -4.70
C GLY A 91 17.14 11.00 -5.16
N LEU A 92 17.42 9.69 -5.05
CA LEU A 92 18.66 9.11 -5.58
C LEU A 92 18.77 9.18 -7.10
N ARG A 93 17.64 9.06 -7.82
CA ARG A 93 17.62 9.27 -9.28
C ARG A 93 17.91 10.73 -9.63
N PHE A 94 17.29 11.66 -8.90
CA PHE A 94 17.51 13.09 -9.07
C PHE A 94 18.99 13.46 -8.83
N LEU A 95 19.56 13.04 -7.70
CA LEU A 95 20.97 13.31 -7.37
C LEU A 95 21.99 12.73 -8.36
N ARG A 96 21.61 11.73 -9.17
CA ARG A 96 22.48 11.14 -10.19
C ARG A 96 22.39 11.81 -11.56
N GLY A 97 21.45 12.74 -11.75
CA GLY A 97 21.18 13.32 -13.06
C GLY A 97 20.29 12.42 -13.94
N ASP A 98 19.67 11.37 -13.40
CA ASP A 98 18.95 10.33 -14.15
C ASP A 98 17.49 10.69 -14.46
N ASP A 99 17.15 11.98 -14.38
CA ASP A 99 15.82 12.52 -14.72
C ASP A 99 15.89 13.37 -15.99
N ALA A 100 15.70 12.73 -17.14
CA ALA A 100 15.83 13.38 -18.45
C ALA A 100 14.79 14.48 -18.71
N ASP A 101 13.71 14.54 -17.91
CA ASP A 101 12.67 15.56 -18.02
C ASP A 101 12.99 16.81 -17.17
N PHE A 102 14.03 16.75 -16.31
CA PHE A 102 14.47 17.86 -15.47
C PHE A 102 15.73 18.52 -16.04
N ASP A 103 15.74 19.86 -16.10
CA ASP A 103 16.89 20.63 -16.57
C ASP A 103 17.89 20.87 -15.42
N TYR A 104 18.85 19.96 -15.27
CA TYR A 104 19.85 20.02 -14.20
C TYR A 104 20.72 21.27 -14.23
N ALA A 105 20.89 21.92 -15.39
CA ALA A 105 21.64 23.18 -15.47
C ALA A 105 21.03 24.27 -14.56
N THR A 106 19.71 24.23 -14.31
CA THR A 106 19.03 25.18 -13.41
C THR A 106 19.44 25.06 -11.94
N VAL A 107 20.01 23.91 -11.55
CA VAL A 107 20.47 23.62 -10.18
C VAL A 107 21.99 23.57 -10.15
N ASP A 108 22.62 22.84 -11.06
CA ASP A 108 24.07 22.62 -11.10
C ASP A 108 24.87 23.89 -11.44
N GLU A 109 24.31 24.82 -12.22
CA GLU A 109 24.94 26.08 -12.59
C GLU A 109 24.46 27.26 -11.72
N ASN A 110 23.74 26.99 -10.63
CA ASN A 110 23.20 28.01 -9.75
C ASN A 110 23.94 28.02 -8.41
N ASP A 111 24.89 28.96 -8.29
CA ASP A 111 25.69 29.25 -7.09
C ASP A 111 24.85 29.56 -5.83
N GLU A 112 23.54 29.80 -5.94
CA GLU A 112 22.64 29.90 -4.78
C GLU A 112 22.51 28.57 -4.03
N TYR A 113 22.66 27.44 -4.74
CA TYR A 113 22.61 26.08 -4.20
C TYR A 113 23.99 25.51 -3.87
N ASP A 114 25.08 26.21 -4.19
CA ASP A 114 26.39 25.87 -3.67
C ASP A 114 26.32 25.91 -2.14
N HIS A 115 26.54 24.76 -1.51
CA HIS A 115 26.57 24.63 -0.07
C HIS A 115 27.50 25.70 0.51
N ARG A 116 26.93 26.74 1.13
CA ARG A 116 27.66 27.64 2.02
C ARG A 116 27.94 26.90 3.33
N ASP A 117 28.83 25.92 3.27
CA ASP A 117 29.55 25.49 4.45
C ASP A 117 30.71 26.48 4.64
N ASP A 118 30.35 27.71 5.03
CA ASP A 118 31.24 28.57 5.79
C ASP A 118 31.27 28.00 7.21
N GLU A 119 32.38 27.39 7.64
CA GLU A 119 32.89 27.49 9.02
C GLU A 119 34.30 26.86 9.12
N ASP A 120 35.29 27.78 9.18
CA ASP A 120 36.65 27.77 9.75
C ASP A 120 37.28 26.46 10.30
#